data_AF-A0AAW5B6L0-F1
#
_entry.id   AF-A0AAW5B6L0-F1
#
_cell.length_a   1.000
_cell.length_b   1.000
_cell.length_c   1.000
_cell.angle_alpha   90.00
_cell.angle_beta   90.00
_cell.angle_gamma   90.00
#
_symmetry.space_group_name_H-M   'P 1'
#
loop_
_entity.id
_entity.type
_entity.pdbx_description
1 polymer ?
#
loop_
_entity_poly.entity_id
_entity_poly.type
_entity_poly.pdbx_seq_one_letter_code
_entity_poly.pdbx_strand_id
1 'polypeptide(L)'
;MTGLLLKLIITPLGIVVSSWILPNVQFAAWYQPILLGAVLAVIGFMGELMFLGRKTKGFVLAMDFVISAAGIYIGAWVFANTGVTLLGAILTAVILVITEIFQHNWLINSGRIKKEGILR
;
A
#
# COMPACT_ATOMS: atom_id res chain seq x y z
N MET A 1 -4.04 -13.53 -7.36
CA MET A 1 -2.81 -13.11 -8.07
C MET A 1 -2.98 -11.78 -8.80
N THR A 2 -4.14 -11.48 -9.39
CA THR A 2 -4.35 -10.19 -10.05
C THR A 2 -4.33 -9.02 -9.06
N GLY A 3 -4.86 -9.22 -7.82
CA GLY A 3 -4.75 -8.22 -6.76
C GLY A 3 -3.30 -7.89 -6.40
N LEU A 4 -2.47 -8.92 -6.18
CA LEU A 4 -1.04 -8.76 -5.90
C LEU A 4 -0.31 -8.01 -7.03
N LEU A 5 -0.53 -8.38 -8.29
CA LEU A 5 0.10 -7.72 -9.44
C LEU A 5 -0.27 -6.23 -9.51
N LEU A 6 -1.53 -5.91 -9.21
CA LEU A 6 -2.00 -4.52 -9.18
C LEU A 6 -1.32 -3.73 -8.06
N LYS A 7 -1.25 -4.28 -6.84
CA LYS A 7 -0.55 -3.63 -5.71
C LYS A 7 0.96 -3.48 -5.96
N LEU A 8 1.61 -4.49 -6.56
CA LEU A 8 3.03 -4.46 -6.87
C LEU A 8 3.40 -3.36 -7.88
N ILE A 9 2.43 -2.82 -8.61
CA ILE A 9 2.61 -1.66 -9.49
C ILE A 9 2.19 -0.39 -8.75
N ILE A 10 0.96 -0.34 -8.23
CA ILE A 10 0.37 0.89 -7.71
C ILE A 10 1.02 1.34 -6.40
N THR A 11 1.35 0.42 -5.49
CA THR A 11 1.93 0.78 -4.18
C THR A 11 3.33 1.39 -4.32
N PRO A 12 4.28 0.78 -5.06
CA PRO A 12 5.56 1.44 -5.39
C PRO A 12 5.39 2.80 -6.07
N LEU A 13 4.51 2.88 -7.07
CA LEU A 13 4.27 4.15 -7.78
C LEU A 13 3.73 5.22 -6.84
N GLY A 14 2.80 4.88 -5.94
CA GLY A 14 2.25 5.82 -4.97
C GLY A 14 3.31 6.39 -4.02
N ILE A 15 4.27 5.56 -3.59
CA ILE A 15 5.39 6.01 -2.74
C ILE A 15 6.37 6.86 -3.55
N VAL A 16 6.71 6.47 -4.78
CA VAL A 16 7.58 7.25 -5.67
C VAL A 16 6.98 8.62 -5.94
N VAL A 17 5.70 8.68 -6.33
CA VAL A 17 4.98 9.94 -6.55
C VAL A 17 4.94 10.78 -5.28
N SER A 18 4.72 10.16 -4.13
CA SER A 18 4.76 10.86 -2.85
C SER A 18 6.13 11.44 -2.55
N SER A 19 7.22 10.76 -2.90
CA SER A 19 8.59 11.27 -2.72
C SER A 19 8.91 12.48 -3.61
N TRP A 20 8.18 12.66 -4.70
CA TRP A 20 8.34 13.83 -5.59
C TRP A 20 7.51 15.02 -5.14
N ILE A 21 6.33 14.78 -4.57
CA ILE A 21 5.37 15.84 -4.22
C ILE A 21 5.56 16.30 -2.76
N LEU A 22 5.91 15.38 -1.86
CA LEU A 22 5.99 15.66 -0.43
C LEU A 22 7.45 15.92 -0.02
N PRO A 23 7.79 17.14 0.45
CA PRO A 23 9.16 17.44 0.90
C PRO A 23 9.57 16.63 2.13
N ASN A 24 8.59 16.05 2.83
CA ASN A 24 8.74 15.24 4.04
C ASN A 24 9.03 13.75 3.76
N VAL A 25 9.17 13.37 2.49
CA VAL A 25 9.37 11.99 2.04
C VAL A 25 10.55 11.96 1.09
N GLN A 26 11.75 11.78 1.63
CA GLN A 26 12.99 11.81 0.84
C GLN A 26 13.68 10.45 0.89
N PHE A 27 14.00 9.92 -0.28
CA PHE A 27 14.80 8.72 -0.46
C PHE A 27 16.09 9.08 -1.20
N ALA A 28 17.23 8.57 -0.76
CA ALA A 28 18.53 8.84 -1.36
C ALA A 28 18.68 8.18 -2.73
N ALA A 29 18.03 7.04 -2.94
CA ALA A 29 18.10 6.30 -4.20
C ALA A 29 16.71 5.93 -4.71
N TRP A 30 16.54 5.98 -6.04
CA TRP A 30 15.27 5.76 -6.73
C TRP A 30 14.68 4.36 -6.52
N TYR A 31 15.51 3.36 -6.20
CA TYR A 31 15.06 1.99 -5.94
C TYR A 31 14.50 1.78 -4.53
N GLN A 32 14.86 2.62 -3.55
CA GLN A 32 14.38 2.50 -2.15
C GLN A 32 12.84 2.56 -2.04
N PRO A 33 12.15 3.57 -2.60
CA PRO A 33 10.68 3.61 -2.55
C PRO A 33 10.03 2.45 -3.32
N ILE A 34 10.69 1.95 -4.36
CA ILE A 34 10.20 0.81 -5.15
C ILE A 34 10.24 -0.48 -4.31
N LEU A 35 11.37 -0.76 -3.67
CA LEU A 35 11.53 -1.93 -2.79
C LEU A 35 10.57 -1.87 -1.60
N LEU A 36 10.47 -0.69 -0.97
CA LEU A 36 9.54 -0.48 0.14
C LEU A 36 8.08 -0.72 -0.29
N GLY A 37 7.69 -0.17 -1.44
CA GLY A 37 6.36 -0.38 -2.00
C GLY A 37 6.08 -1.82 -2.37
N ALA A 38 7.07 -2.57 -2.87
CA ALA A 38 6.91 -3.99 -3.18
C ALA A 38 6.66 -4.82 -1.92
N VAL A 39 7.39 -4.54 -0.83
CA VAL A 39 7.16 -5.19 0.47
C VAL A 39 5.76 -4.86 1.00
N LEU A 40 5.36 -3.59 0.98
CA LEU A 40 4.03 -3.18 1.42
C LEU A 40 2.91 -3.74 0.55
N ALA A 41 3.13 -3.88 -0.76
CA ALA A 41 2.19 -4.52 -1.67
C ALA A 41 1.92 -5.98 -1.27
N VAL A 42 2.96 -6.73 -0.90
CA VAL A 42 2.81 -8.11 -0.42
C VAL A 42 2.03 -8.15 0.90
N ILE A 43 2.37 -7.28 1.85
CA ILE A 43 1.68 -7.21 3.16
C ILE A 43 0.19 -6.84 2.97
N GLY A 44 -0.09 -5.81 2.18
CA GLY A 44 -1.46 -5.38 1.88
C GLY A 44 -2.26 -6.47 1.16
N PHE A 45 -1.64 -7.20 0.22
CA PHE A 45 -2.29 -8.33 -0.44
C PHE A 45 -2.60 -9.48 0.53
N MET A 46 -1.74 -9.75 1.52
CA MET A 46 -2.06 -10.73 2.57
C MET A 46 -3.27 -10.29 3.39
N GLY A 47 -3.35 -9.00 3.74
CA GLY A 47 -4.52 -8.41 4.39
C GLY A 47 -5.80 -8.55 3.55
N GLU A 48 -5.69 -8.33 2.25
CA GLU A 48 -6.81 -8.52 1.32
C GLU A 48 -7.29 -9.98 1.30
N LEU A 49 -6.38 -10.94 1.19
CA LEU A 49 -6.74 -12.36 1.17
C LEU A 49 -7.51 -12.76 2.44
N MET A 50 -7.05 -12.30 3.60
CA MET A 50 -7.63 -12.69 4.89
C MET A 50 -8.96 -12.01 5.18
N PHE A 51 -9.12 -10.73 4.80
CA PHE A 51 -10.19 -9.89 5.31
C PHE A 51 -11.04 -9.18 4.25
N LEU A 52 -10.66 -9.15 2.98
CA LEU A 52 -11.37 -8.36 1.96
C LEU A 52 -12.70 -9.00 1.57
N GLY A 53 -13.78 -8.29 1.86
CA GLY A 53 -15.14 -8.67 1.51
C GLY A 53 -16.03 -7.44 1.42
N ARG A 54 -17.26 -7.63 0.89
CA ARG A 54 -18.22 -6.52 0.71
C ARG A 54 -18.55 -5.79 2.02
N LYS A 55 -18.62 -6.52 3.13
CA LYS A 55 -18.95 -5.98 4.46
C LYS A 55 -17.72 -5.46 5.21
N THR A 56 -16.54 -5.97 4.90
CA THR A 56 -15.28 -5.69 5.61
C THR A 56 -14.37 -4.70 4.87
N LYS A 57 -14.75 -4.24 3.68
CA LYS A 57 -13.97 -3.29 2.87
C LYS A 57 -13.46 -2.08 3.67
N GLY A 58 -14.30 -1.47 4.50
CA GLY A 58 -13.90 -0.31 5.31
C GLY A 58 -12.85 -0.65 6.36
N PHE A 59 -12.95 -1.84 6.97
CA PHE A 59 -11.96 -2.33 7.92
C PHE A 59 -10.61 -2.59 7.25
N VAL A 60 -10.60 -3.27 6.10
CA VAL A 60 -9.37 -3.52 5.34
C VAL A 60 -8.71 -2.22 4.92
N LEU A 61 -9.49 -1.24 4.46
CA LEU A 61 -8.98 0.09 4.09
C LEU A 61 -8.33 0.82 5.28
N ALA A 62 -8.91 0.71 6.47
CA ALA A 62 -8.33 1.29 7.69
C ALA A 62 -7.04 0.55 8.10
N MET A 63 -6.99 -0.77 7.95
CA MET A 63 -5.77 -1.55 8.17
C MET A 63 -4.67 -1.14 7.19
N ASP A 64 -4.99 -1.03 5.89
CA ASP A 64 -4.01 -0.66 4.87
C ASP A 64 -3.45 0.75 5.13
N PHE A 65 -4.27 1.69 5.63
CA PHE A 65 -3.79 3.00 6.09
C PHE A 65 -2.74 2.88 7.19
N VAL A 66 -3.07 2.15 8.27
CA VAL A 66 -2.20 2.02 9.44
C VAL A 66 -0.92 1.27 9.08
N ILE A 67 -1.04 0.16 8.35
CA ILE A 67 0.08 -0.66 7.89
C ILE A 67 0.97 0.14 6.94
N SER A 68 0.39 0.90 6.01
CA SER A 68 1.18 1.74 5.10
C SER A 68 1.90 2.85 5.85
N ALA A 69 1.21 3.58 6.75
CA ALA A 69 1.83 4.66 7.50
C ALA A 69 2.99 4.15 8.39
N ALA A 70 2.74 3.10 9.16
CA ALA A 70 3.76 2.47 9.99
C ALA A 70 4.88 1.86 9.15
N GLY A 71 4.53 1.14 8.09
CA GLY A 71 5.46 0.47 7.20
C GLY A 71 6.35 1.43 6.42
N ILE A 72 5.83 2.59 6.00
CA ILE A 72 6.64 3.63 5.35
C ILE A 72 7.60 4.26 6.36
N TYR A 73 7.10 4.63 7.55
CA TYR A 73 7.90 5.29 8.56
C TYR A 73 9.04 4.38 9.07
N ILE A 74 8.71 3.15 9.46
CA ILE A 74 9.67 2.17 9.97
C ILE A 74 10.54 1.63 8.84
N GLY A 75 9.95 1.33 7.68
CA GLY A 75 10.66 0.77 6.53
C GLY A 75 11.69 1.73 5.94
N ALA A 76 11.46 3.05 6.03
CA ALA A 76 12.46 4.03 5.66
C ALA A 76 13.77 3.88 6.45
N TRP A 77 13.70 3.53 7.75
CA TRP A 77 14.88 3.39 8.62
C TRP A 77 15.79 2.22 8.24
N VAL A 78 15.30 1.27 7.45
CA VAL A 78 16.12 0.17 6.91
C VAL A 78 17.09 0.67 5.85
N PHE A 79 16.78 1.81 5.21
CA PHE A 79 17.58 2.38 4.14
C PHE A 79 18.51 3.48 4.67
N ALA A 80 19.71 3.54 4.11
CA ALA A 80 20.64 4.64 4.41
C ALA A 80 20.18 5.95 3.76
N ASN A 81 20.40 7.06 4.48
CA ASN A 81 20.16 8.44 4.02
C ASN A 81 18.73 8.76 3.58
N THR A 82 17.72 8.21 4.26
CA THR A 82 16.32 8.59 4.03
C THR A 82 15.85 9.69 4.99
N GLY A 83 15.08 10.65 4.47
CA GLY A 83 14.44 11.72 5.22
C GLY A 83 12.92 11.58 5.20
N VAL A 84 12.38 10.49 5.75
CA VAL A 84 10.93 10.26 5.85
C VAL A 84 10.47 10.62 7.26
N THR A 85 9.65 11.67 7.37
CA THR A 85 9.06 12.07 8.66
C THR A 85 7.77 11.31 8.93
N LEU A 86 7.31 11.31 10.20
CA LEU A 86 6.03 10.71 10.56
C LEU A 86 4.86 11.32 9.76
N LEU A 87 4.86 12.64 9.59
CA LEU A 87 3.86 13.34 8.79
C LEU A 87 3.95 12.96 7.31
N GLY A 88 5.17 12.82 6.77
CA GLY A 88 5.38 12.32 5.41
C GLY A 88 4.78 10.93 5.21
N ALA A 89 5.06 10.00 6.12
CA ALA A 89 4.54 8.65 6.07
C ALA A 89 3.00 8.60 6.14
N ILE A 90 2.39 9.39 7.01
CA ILE A 90 0.92 9.50 7.12
C ILE A 90 0.33 10.03 5.82
N LEU A 91 0.87 11.12 5.26
CA LEU A 91 0.36 11.70 4.01
C LEU A 91 0.51 10.73 2.83
N THR A 92 1.63 10.02 2.74
CA THR A 92 1.81 8.96 1.74
C THR A 92 0.80 7.83 1.92
N ALA A 93 0.54 7.40 3.16
CA ALA A 93 -0.46 6.37 3.44
C ALA A 93 -1.87 6.82 3.03
N VAL A 94 -2.23 8.09 3.21
CA VAL A 94 -3.49 8.65 2.70
C VAL A 94 -3.57 8.51 1.17
N ILE A 95 -2.50 8.86 0.46
CA ILE A 95 -2.43 8.72 -1.01
C ILE A 95 -2.63 7.27 -1.43
N LEU A 96 -1.93 6.33 -0.78
CA LEU A 96 -2.05 4.90 -1.07
C LEU A 96 -3.48 4.39 -0.84
N VAL A 97 -4.08 4.73 0.29
CA VAL A 97 -5.45 4.34 0.65
C VAL A 97 -6.47 4.86 -0.36
N ILE A 98 -6.30 6.09 -0.86
CA ILE A 98 -7.15 6.62 -1.93
C ILE A 98 -7.10 5.70 -3.15
N THR A 99 -5.90 5.25 -3.54
CA THR A 99 -5.78 4.29 -4.66
C THR A 99 -6.42 2.94 -4.35
N GLU A 100 -6.33 2.46 -3.11
CA GLU A 100 -6.89 1.18 -2.68
C GLU A 100 -8.41 1.16 -2.67
N ILE A 101 -9.09 2.31 -2.46
CA ILE A 101 -10.54 2.39 -2.61
C ILE A 101 -10.97 1.90 -4.00
N PHE A 102 -10.25 2.29 -5.05
CA PHE A 102 -10.50 1.87 -6.42
C PHE A 102 -10.15 0.40 -6.63
N GLN A 103 -9.00 -0.05 -6.11
CA GLN A 103 -8.55 -1.44 -6.23
C GLN A 103 -9.53 -2.41 -5.57
N HIS A 104 -9.92 -2.15 -4.31
CA HIS A 104 -10.90 -2.95 -3.58
C HIS A 104 -12.26 -2.99 -4.29
N ASN A 105 -12.74 -1.84 -4.78
CA ASN A 105 -13.98 -1.79 -5.55
C ASN A 105 -13.90 -2.64 -6.82
N TRP A 106 -12.80 -2.55 -7.56
CA TRP A 106 -12.59 -3.33 -8.76
C TRP A 106 -12.50 -4.83 -8.48
N LEU A 107 -11.76 -5.25 -7.45
CA LEU A 107 -11.64 -6.66 -7.04
C LEU A 107 -12.99 -7.25 -6.61
N ILE A 108 -13.78 -6.48 -5.84
CA ILE A 108 -15.13 -6.89 -5.39
C ILE A 108 -16.09 -7.00 -6.59
N ASN A 109 -16.11 -6.01 -7.47
CA ASN A 109 -17.06 -5.94 -8.59
C ASN A 109 -16.74 -6.92 -9.71
N SER A 110 -15.46 -7.16 -9.98
CA SER A 110 -15.02 -8.14 -10.98
C SER A 110 -15.19 -9.60 -10.52
N GLY A 111 -15.64 -9.84 -9.29
CA GLY A 111 -15.80 -11.18 -8.71
C GLY A 111 -14.47 -11.91 -8.49
N ARG A 112 -13.33 -11.23 -8.67
CA ARG A 112 -11.99 -11.83 -8.54
C ARG A 112 -11.69 -12.27 -7.11
N ILE A 113 -12.34 -11.69 -6.12
CA ILE A 113 -12.26 -12.15 -4.71
C ILE A 113 -12.74 -13.61 -4.55
N LYS A 114 -13.75 -14.05 -5.31
CA LYS A 114 -14.19 -15.47 -5.27
C LYS A 114 -13.19 -16.42 -5.93
N LYS A 115 -12.45 -15.93 -6.93
CA LYS A 115 -11.52 -16.74 -7.75
C LYS A 115 -10.15 -16.89 -7.11
N GLU A 116 -9.76 -15.96 -6.25
CA GLU A 116 -8.47 -15.97 -5.54
C GLU A 116 -8.52 -16.71 -4.20
N GLY A 117 -9.70 -17.24 -3.85
CA GLY A 117 -9.85 -18.36 -2.93
C GLY A 117 -9.67 -18.02 -1.47
N ILE A 118 -10.62 -17.29 -0.86
CA ILE A 118 -11.07 -17.51 0.52
C ILE A 118 -12.57 -17.18 0.58
N LEU A 119 -13.40 -18.11 0.11
CA LEU A 119 -14.72 -18.33 0.71
C LEU A 119 -14.65 -19.72 1.33
N ARG A 120 -14.54 -19.76 2.65
CA ARG A 120 -15.32 -20.76 3.39
C ARG A 120 -16.74 -20.25 3.47
#